data_AF-A0A165F099-F1
#
_entry.id   AF-A0A165F099-F1
#
_cell.length_a   1.000
_cell.length_b   1.000
_cell.length_c   1.000
_cell.angle_alpha   90.00
_cell.angle_beta   90.00
_cell.angle_gamma   90.00
#
_symmetry.space_group_name_H-M   'P 1'
#
loop_
_entity.id
_entity.type
_entity.pdbx_description
1 polymer ?
#
loop_
_entity_poly.entity_id
_entity_poly.type
_entity_poly.pdbx_seq_one_letter_code
_entity_poly.pdbx_strand_id
1 'polypeptide(L)'
;MHLPLYLFAADCTLSEINVCPSLAFSLRHSVTREYPRRDCQVATISVSQTADFSLEAEGGIPSETMSRIILSHLHFDRIGVTSVFPNATSVVGMGSEHLLKDGFPANPQSDILQNTLLDCTCFLADEDFNMSIGPFPRALDYFADGSLYLVDTIGHLAGHVNVLVRTSATGSWIYLAVDTAADAHRREAYCIHGRLEWPYALCACE
;
A
#
# COMPACT_ATOMS: atom_id res chain seq x y z
N MET A 1 -10.62 -12.65 1.93
CA MET A 1 -10.92 -13.01 0.53
C MET A 1 -10.65 -14.50 0.34
N HIS A 2 -11.42 -15.18 -0.50
CA HIS A 2 -11.13 -16.54 -0.94
C HIS A 2 -10.40 -16.45 -2.28
N LEU A 3 -9.14 -16.88 -2.32
CA LEU A 3 -8.29 -16.76 -3.50
C LEU A 3 -7.63 -18.10 -3.83
N PRO A 4 -7.41 -18.43 -5.12
CA PRO A 4 -6.73 -19.67 -5.49
C PRO A 4 -5.33 -19.77 -4.87
N LEU A 5 -4.98 -20.94 -4.34
CA LEU A 5 -3.71 -21.16 -3.63
C LEU A 5 -2.49 -20.99 -4.55
N TYR A 6 -2.65 -21.27 -5.86
CA TYR A 6 -1.59 -21.10 -6.86
C TYR A 6 -1.08 -19.64 -7.01
N LEU A 7 -1.83 -18.65 -6.51
CA LEU A 7 -1.38 -17.25 -6.46
C LEU A 7 -0.31 -17.00 -5.38
N PHE A 8 -0.15 -17.93 -4.42
CA PHE A 8 0.73 -17.78 -3.25
C PHE A 8 1.80 -18.87 -3.17
N ALA A 9 1.57 -20.03 -3.80
CA ALA A 9 2.49 -21.16 -3.76
C ALA A 9 2.55 -21.86 -5.12
N ALA A 10 3.77 -22.18 -5.57
CA ALA A 10 3.99 -23.03 -6.74
C ALA A 10 3.47 -24.46 -6.49
N ASP A 11 3.22 -25.19 -7.57
CA ASP A 11 2.81 -26.60 -7.58
C ASP A 11 1.48 -26.94 -6.88
N CYS A 12 0.67 -25.94 -6.52
CA CYS A 12 -0.69 -26.12 -6.02
C CYS A 12 -1.72 -26.35 -7.14
N THR A 13 -2.82 -27.01 -6.79
CA THR A 13 -3.91 -27.33 -7.73
C THR A 13 -4.85 -26.14 -7.95
N LEU A 14 -5.47 -26.07 -9.13
CA LEU A 14 -6.44 -25.02 -9.49
C LEU A 14 -7.69 -24.98 -8.58
N SER A 15 -7.97 -26.07 -7.86
CA SER A 15 -9.10 -26.21 -6.94
C SER A 15 -8.81 -25.79 -5.49
N GLU A 16 -7.54 -25.63 -5.11
CA GLU A 16 -7.19 -25.22 -3.75
C GLU A 16 -7.43 -23.73 -3.54
N ILE A 17 -8.10 -23.40 -2.44
CA ILE A 17 -8.46 -22.02 -2.07
C ILE A 17 -7.81 -21.69 -0.74
N ASN A 18 -7.08 -20.57 -0.69
CA ASN A 18 -6.62 -19.95 0.54
C ASN A 18 -7.57 -18.84 0.99
N VAL A 19 -7.64 -18.61 2.30
CA VAL A 19 -8.36 -17.47 2.89
C VAL A 19 -7.33 -16.44 3.32
N CYS A 20 -7.14 -15.43 2.47
CA CYS A 20 -6.18 -14.35 2.67
C CYS A 20 -6.92 -13.08 3.13
N PRO A 21 -6.45 -12.36 4.16
CA PRO A 21 -7.00 -11.05 4.50
C PRO A 21 -6.51 -9.99 3.49
N SER A 22 -7.36 -9.02 3.14
CA SER A 22 -6.95 -7.74 2.54
C SER A 22 -7.02 -6.67 3.63
N LEU A 23 -6.17 -5.66 3.51
CA LEU A 23 -5.56 -4.98 4.65
C LEU A 23 -5.48 -3.43 4.37
N ALA A 24 -5.79 -2.51 5.33
CA ALA A 24 -5.42 -1.03 5.38
C ALA A 24 -4.64 -0.43 6.65
N PHE A 25 -3.42 0.17 6.61
CA PHE A 25 -2.54 0.53 7.78
C PHE A 25 -2.54 2.05 8.04
N SER A 26 -3.03 2.54 9.17
CA SER A 26 -2.79 3.95 9.56
C SER A 26 -1.43 4.16 10.23
N LEU A 27 -0.75 5.23 9.83
CA LEU A 27 0.43 5.77 10.50
C LEU A 27 0.17 7.25 10.81
N ARG A 28 0.59 7.72 11.97
CA ARG A 28 0.49 9.13 12.35
C ARG A 28 1.86 9.77 12.32
N HIS A 29 2.08 10.76 11.46
CA HIS A 29 3.34 11.49 11.44
C HIS A 29 3.26 12.72 12.36
N SER A 30 4.37 13.02 13.06
CA SER A 30 4.39 14.15 14.00
C SER A 30 4.59 15.51 13.34
N VAL A 31 4.94 15.53 12.04
CA VAL A 31 5.20 16.74 11.26
C VAL A 31 4.41 16.68 9.95
N THR A 32 3.24 17.31 9.93
CA THR A 32 2.47 17.55 8.71
C THR A 32 3.11 18.68 7.89
N ARG A 33 3.31 18.44 6.59
CA ARG A 33 3.66 19.46 5.60
C ARG A 33 2.55 19.50 4.54
N GLU A 34 2.20 20.69 4.06
CA GLU A 34 1.17 20.86 3.03
C GLU A 34 1.70 20.58 1.62
N TYR A 35 0.88 19.91 0.79
CA TYR A 35 1.14 19.61 -0.62
C TYR A 35 -0.19 19.72 -1.40
N PRO A 36 -0.18 20.08 -2.70
CA PRO A 36 -1.40 20.47 -3.44
C PRO A 36 -2.41 19.33 -3.70
N ARG A 37 -3.70 19.69 -3.83
CA ARG A 37 -4.88 18.77 -3.90
C ARG A 37 -5.91 19.16 -4.99
N ARG A 38 -6.77 18.21 -5.41
CA ARG A 38 -8.04 18.32 -6.21
C ARG A 38 -8.96 17.09 -6.02
N ASP A 39 -10.26 17.25 -6.29
CA ASP A 39 -11.36 16.33 -5.94
C ASP A 39 -11.47 15.02 -6.77
N CYS A 40 -12.18 14.00 -6.24
CA CYS A 40 -12.05 12.58 -6.62
C CYS A 40 -13.33 11.71 -6.41
N GLN A 41 -13.57 10.64 -7.22
CA GLN A 41 -14.66 9.63 -7.06
C GLN A 41 -14.30 8.26 -7.73
N VAL A 42 -15.14 7.21 -7.55
CA VAL A 42 -15.13 5.84 -8.19
C VAL A 42 -14.28 4.78 -7.44
N ALA A 43 -14.67 3.50 -7.23
CA ALA A 43 -15.98 2.78 -7.23
C ALA A 43 -15.88 1.42 -6.44
N THR A 44 -17.01 0.73 -6.18
CA THR A 44 -17.16 -0.18 -5.01
C THR A 44 -17.05 -1.70 -5.26
N ILE A 45 -16.20 -2.39 -4.48
CA ILE A 45 -16.29 -3.83 -4.18
C ILE A 45 -16.95 -4.02 -2.81
N SER A 46 -17.83 -5.02 -2.65
CA SER A 46 -18.48 -5.28 -1.35
C SER A 46 -17.53 -5.99 -0.39
N VAL A 47 -17.21 -5.32 0.72
CA VAL A 47 -16.41 -5.83 1.85
C VAL A 47 -17.20 -5.67 3.15
N SER A 48 -16.89 -6.47 4.18
CA SER A 48 -17.57 -6.39 5.48
C SER A 48 -17.20 -5.15 6.30
N GLN A 49 -16.04 -4.56 6.03
CA GLN A 49 -15.52 -3.32 6.62
C GLN A 49 -14.70 -2.60 5.55
N THR A 50 -14.86 -1.28 5.44
CA THR A 50 -14.06 -0.41 4.57
C THR A 50 -12.98 0.32 5.38
N ALA A 51 -11.94 0.83 4.72
CA ALA A 51 -10.81 1.45 5.40
C ALA A 51 -11.22 2.73 6.16
N ASP A 52 -12.06 3.57 5.56
CA ASP A 52 -12.71 4.74 6.17
C ASP A 52 -13.51 4.35 7.42
N PHE A 53 -14.38 3.34 7.33
CA PHE A 53 -15.16 2.88 8.47
C PHE A 53 -14.27 2.40 9.63
N SER A 54 -13.22 1.61 9.35
CA SER A 54 -12.30 1.15 10.39
C SER A 54 -11.49 2.30 11.02
N LEU A 55 -11.09 3.30 10.23
CA LEU A 55 -10.37 4.48 10.74
C LEU A 55 -11.24 5.34 11.66
N GLU A 56 -12.50 5.55 11.29
CA GLU A 56 -13.45 6.36 12.07
C GLU A 56 -13.95 5.61 13.31
N ALA A 57 -14.37 4.35 13.17
CA ALA A 57 -14.99 3.58 14.25
C ALA A 57 -14.00 3.07 15.30
N GLU A 58 -12.82 2.59 14.88
CA GLU A 58 -11.82 1.99 15.79
C GLU A 58 -10.66 2.95 16.08
N GLY A 59 -10.26 3.77 15.09
CA GLY A 59 -9.17 4.74 15.23
C GLY A 59 -9.61 6.10 15.79
N GLY A 60 -10.88 6.48 15.62
CA GLY A 60 -11.36 7.83 15.89
C GLY A 60 -10.76 8.90 14.96
N ILE A 61 -10.27 8.50 13.79
CA ILE A 61 -9.60 9.37 12.80
C ILE A 61 -10.57 9.63 11.65
N PRO A 62 -11.08 10.88 11.47
CA PRO A 62 -11.95 11.22 10.34
C PRO A 62 -11.23 11.04 9.01
N SER A 63 -11.91 10.45 8.03
CA SER A 63 -11.35 10.18 6.69
C SER A 63 -10.81 11.44 5.98
N GLU A 64 -11.36 12.62 6.26
CA GLU A 64 -10.88 13.89 5.73
C GLU A 64 -9.55 14.39 6.35
N THR A 65 -9.07 13.81 7.45
CA THR A 65 -7.78 14.21 8.05
C THR A 65 -6.57 13.57 7.35
N MET A 66 -6.79 12.50 6.58
CA MET A 66 -5.71 11.79 5.90
C MET A 66 -5.05 12.65 4.83
N SER A 67 -3.72 12.78 4.92
CA SER A 67 -2.92 13.61 4.00
C SER A 67 -2.32 12.80 2.86
N ARG A 68 -2.13 11.48 3.04
CA ARG A 68 -1.56 10.55 2.05
C ARG A 68 -2.20 9.18 2.06
N ILE A 69 -2.14 8.52 0.90
CA ILE A 69 -2.36 7.09 0.71
C ILE A 69 -1.15 6.55 -0.04
N ILE A 70 -0.29 5.77 0.61
CA ILE A 70 0.77 5.02 -0.08
C ILE A 70 0.19 3.66 -0.48
N LEU A 71 0.09 3.44 -1.79
CA LEU A 71 -0.31 2.15 -2.36
C LEU A 71 0.95 1.32 -2.63
N SER A 72 1.02 0.15 -2.02
CA SER A 72 2.15 -0.77 -2.22
C SER A 72 2.30 -1.21 -3.67
N HIS A 73 1.19 -1.50 -4.35
CA HIS A 73 1.11 -1.82 -5.77
C HIS A 73 -0.36 -1.76 -6.24
N LEU A 74 -0.61 -2.03 -7.53
CA LEU A 74 -1.91 -1.79 -8.20
C LEU A 74 -2.83 -3.00 -8.37
N HIS A 75 -2.70 -4.07 -7.58
CA HIS A 75 -3.71 -5.12 -7.57
C HIS A 75 -5.02 -4.64 -6.91
N PHE A 76 -6.13 -5.21 -7.36
CA PHE A 76 -7.49 -4.81 -6.97
C PHE A 76 -7.74 -4.83 -5.45
N ASP A 77 -7.04 -5.70 -4.72
CA ASP A 77 -7.16 -5.88 -3.27
C ASP A 77 -6.31 -4.90 -2.44
N ARG A 78 -5.55 -3.99 -3.11
CA ARG A 78 -4.66 -3.00 -2.48
C ARG A 78 -4.99 -1.55 -2.78
N ILE A 79 -5.68 -1.26 -3.89
CA ILE A 79 -6.09 0.12 -4.22
C ILE A 79 -7.32 0.53 -3.39
N GLY A 80 -8.32 -0.35 -3.27
CA GLY A 80 -9.57 -0.03 -2.58
C GLY A 80 -10.34 1.13 -3.24
N VAL A 81 -11.06 1.91 -2.42
CA VAL A 81 -11.79 3.11 -2.87
C VAL A 81 -11.10 4.35 -2.29
N THR A 82 -10.06 4.84 -2.97
CA THR A 82 -9.25 5.96 -2.48
C THR A 82 -10.02 7.28 -2.35
N SER A 83 -11.14 7.45 -3.08
CA SER A 83 -11.96 8.67 -3.04
C SER A 83 -12.69 8.92 -1.72
N VAL A 84 -12.72 7.96 -0.79
CA VAL A 84 -13.27 8.18 0.57
C VAL A 84 -12.36 9.07 1.43
N PHE A 85 -11.12 9.31 1.01
CA PHE A 85 -10.15 10.18 1.66
C PHE A 85 -9.95 11.45 0.82
N PRO A 86 -10.91 12.41 0.82
CA PRO A 86 -10.97 13.50 -0.15
C PRO A 86 -9.75 14.45 -0.12
N ASN A 87 -8.98 14.42 0.98
CA ASN A 87 -7.85 15.29 1.22
C ASN A 87 -6.48 14.63 0.99
N ALA A 88 -6.45 13.33 0.68
CA ALA A 88 -5.23 12.56 0.55
C ALA A 88 -4.68 12.54 -0.88
N THR A 89 -3.36 12.71 -1.03
CA THR A 89 -2.66 12.40 -2.29
C THR A 89 -2.30 10.91 -2.31
N SER A 90 -2.65 10.21 -3.39
CA SER A 90 -2.19 8.84 -3.61
C SER A 90 -0.71 8.84 -4.04
N VAL A 91 0.09 7.92 -3.52
CA VAL A 91 1.51 7.75 -3.84
C VAL A 91 1.71 6.33 -4.36
N VAL A 92 2.33 6.20 -5.53
CA VAL A 92 2.54 4.92 -6.21
C VAL A 92 3.96 4.79 -6.76
N GLY A 93 4.50 3.58 -6.76
CA GLY A 93 5.87 3.32 -7.19
C GLY A 93 6.08 3.51 -8.69
N MET A 94 7.35 3.63 -9.07
CA MET A 94 7.82 3.81 -10.43
C MET A 94 7.34 2.69 -11.38
N GLY A 95 6.78 3.06 -12.53
CA GLY A 95 6.19 2.13 -13.49
C GLY A 95 4.69 1.85 -13.30
N SER A 96 4.09 2.24 -12.17
CA SER A 96 2.64 2.16 -11.95
C SER A 96 1.82 2.91 -13.02
N GLU A 97 2.35 4.02 -13.53
CA GLU A 97 1.72 4.80 -14.61
C GLU A 97 1.57 3.99 -15.91
N HIS A 98 2.55 3.13 -16.23
CA HIS A 98 2.50 2.26 -17.40
C HIS A 98 1.41 1.19 -17.25
N LEU A 99 1.29 0.60 -16.06
CA LEU A 99 0.26 -0.42 -15.76
C LEU A 99 -1.16 0.14 -15.91
N LEU A 100 -1.40 1.39 -15.53
CA LEU A 100 -2.71 2.04 -15.70
C LEU A 100 -3.02 2.37 -17.16
N LYS A 101 -2.00 2.75 -17.94
CA LYS A 101 -2.14 3.00 -19.38
C LYS A 101 -2.52 1.72 -20.13
N ASP A 102 -2.01 0.57 -19.69
CA ASP A 102 -2.33 -0.78 -20.20
C ASP A 102 -3.29 -1.55 -19.28
N GLY A 103 -4.20 -0.85 -18.59
CA GLY A 103 -5.18 -1.42 -17.68
C GLY A 103 -6.47 -1.90 -18.35
N PHE A 104 -7.24 -2.72 -17.67
CA PHE A 104 -8.61 -3.07 -18.04
C PHE A 104 -9.54 -1.86 -17.88
N PRO A 105 -10.39 -1.49 -18.87
CA PRO A 105 -10.85 -2.34 -19.98
C PRO A 105 -10.07 -2.18 -21.29
N ALA A 106 -9.11 -1.25 -21.39
CA ALA A 106 -8.33 -1.05 -22.61
C ALA A 106 -7.50 -2.29 -22.99
N ASN A 107 -6.94 -2.97 -21.98
CA ASN A 107 -6.35 -4.30 -22.12
C ASN A 107 -7.22 -5.36 -21.40
N PRO A 108 -8.00 -6.19 -22.13
CA PRO A 108 -8.83 -7.26 -21.57
C PRO A 108 -8.07 -8.43 -20.92
N GLN A 109 -6.74 -8.42 -20.93
CA GLN A 109 -5.87 -9.41 -20.27
C GLN A 109 -5.12 -8.83 -19.06
N SER A 110 -5.38 -7.57 -18.71
CA SER A 110 -4.74 -6.90 -17.58
C SER A 110 -5.57 -7.10 -16.32
N ASP A 111 -4.93 -7.62 -15.26
CA ASP A 111 -5.51 -7.69 -13.91
C ASP A 111 -5.46 -6.33 -13.18
N ILE A 112 -4.89 -5.31 -13.82
CA ILE A 112 -4.83 -3.93 -13.32
C ILE A 112 -6.01 -3.15 -13.89
N LEU A 113 -6.83 -2.60 -13.00
CA LEU A 113 -7.95 -1.76 -13.39
C LEU A 113 -7.44 -0.37 -13.83
N GLN A 114 -7.89 0.08 -15.00
CA GLN A 114 -7.69 1.43 -15.49
C GLN A 114 -8.59 2.40 -14.70
N ASN A 115 -8.11 3.63 -14.50
CA ASN A 115 -8.81 4.69 -13.75
C ASN A 115 -9.13 4.36 -12.27
N THR A 116 -8.44 3.41 -11.64
CA THR A 116 -8.56 3.17 -10.18
C THR A 116 -7.76 4.17 -9.36
N LEU A 117 -6.80 4.85 -9.99
CA LEU A 117 -6.14 6.02 -9.43
C LEU A 117 -6.78 7.29 -9.93
N LEU A 118 -6.76 8.29 -9.08
CA LEU A 118 -7.40 9.57 -9.25
C LEU A 118 -6.39 10.62 -9.75
N ASP A 119 -6.89 11.78 -10.21
CA ASP A 119 -6.06 12.90 -10.67
C ASP A 119 -5.01 13.35 -9.64
N CYS A 120 -5.26 13.14 -8.34
CA CYS A 120 -4.30 13.40 -7.26
C CYS A 120 -3.39 12.20 -6.95
N THR A 121 -2.61 11.78 -7.95
CA THR A 121 -1.60 10.73 -7.82
C THR A 121 -0.19 11.27 -8.03
N CYS A 122 0.67 11.04 -7.04
CA CYS A 122 2.12 11.20 -7.13
C CYS A 122 2.73 9.87 -7.60
N PHE A 123 3.20 9.86 -8.85
CA PHE A 123 4.01 8.77 -9.39
C PHE A 123 5.47 9.01 -9.04
N LEU A 124 6.08 8.10 -8.28
CA LEU A 124 7.50 8.17 -7.93
C LEU A 124 8.36 7.84 -9.16
N ALA A 125 9.46 8.57 -9.32
CA ALA A 125 10.44 8.39 -10.38
C ALA A 125 11.57 7.43 -9.96
N ASP A 126 12.45 7.05 -10.89
CA ASP A 126 13.63 6.22 -10.58
C ASP A 126 14.61 6.96 -9.67
N GLU A 127 14.75 8.26 -9.93
CA GLU A 127 15.64 9.20 -9.26
C GLU A 127 15.22 9.52 -7.81
N ASP A 128 13.97 9.22 -7.42
CA ASP A 128 13.50 9.37 -6.04
C ASP A 128 14.13 8.29 -5.13
N PHE A 129 14.37 7.08 -5.65
CA PHE A 129 14.97 5.95 -4.92
C PHE A 129 16.50 6.01 -4.92
N ASN A 130 17.04 7.14 -4.47
CA ASN A 130 18.45 7.52 -4.60
C ASN A 130 19.37 7.16 -3.41
N MET A 131 18.83 6.52 -2.35
CA MET A 131 19.62 6.14 -1.17
C MET A 131 19.44 4.68 -0.77
N SER A 132 20.40 4.16 0.02
CA SER A 132 20.33 2.83 0.63
C SER A 132 20.03 2.91 2.12
N ILE A 133 19.22 1.98 2.65
CA ILE A 133 18.96 1.84 4.09
C ILE A 133 19.02 0.37 4.52
N GLY A 134 19.94 0.05 5.44
CA GLY A 134 20.15 -1.32 5.91
C GLY A 134 20.50 -2.27 4.74
N PRO A 135 19.74 -3.36 4.52
CA PRO A 135 19.95 -4.27 3.39
C PRO A 135 19.36 -3.76 2.07
N PHE A 136 18.60 -2.66 2.07
CA PHE A 136 17.87 -2.17 0.91
C PHE A 136 18.72 -1.18 0.11
N PRO A 137 19.10 -1.49 -1.14
CA PRO A 137 19.99 -0.64 -1.94
C PRO A 137 19.27 0.58 -2.54
N ARG A 138 17.93 0.56 -2.61
CA ARG A 138 17.08 1.57 -3.21
C ARG A 138 15.93 1.94 -2.29
N ALA A 139 15.93 3.16 -1.80
CA ALA A 139 14.91 3.72 -0.93
C ALA A 139 14.80 5.23 -1.12
N LEU A 140 13.66 5.78 -0.70
CA LEU A 140 13.31 7.20 -0.62
C LEU A 140 12.96 7.52 0.84
N ASP A 141 13.66 8.46 1.47
CA ASP A 141 13.21 9.08 2.73
C ASP A 141 12.06 10.04 2.41
N TYR A 142 10.82 9.58 2.65
CA TYR A 142 9.62 10.20 2.10
C TYR A 142 9.30 11.58 2.72
N PHE A 143 9.64 11.76 4.00
CA PHE A 143 9.48 13.04 4.72
C PHE A 143 10.77 13.87 4.78
N ALA A 144 11.91 13.29 4.36
CA ALA A 144 13.25 13.85 4.47
C ALA A 144 13.65 14.16 5.92
N ASP A 145 13.24 13.30 6.85
CA ASP A 145 13.57 13.38 8.29
C ASP A 145 13.93 12.00 8.92
N GLY A 146 13.95 10.95 8.11
CA GLY A 146 14.32 9.59 8.52
C GLY A 146 13.30 8.85 9.38
N SER A 147 12.04 9.29 9.34
CA SER A 147 10.89 8.63 9.99
C SER A 147 10.26 7.52 9.14
N LEU A 148 10.12 7.73 7.82
CA LEU A 148 9.46 6.81 6.90
C LEU A 148 10.22 6.72 5.58
N TYR A 149 10.55 5.49 5.19
CA TYR A 149 11.20 5.19 3.92
C TYR A 149 10.27 4.35 3.04
N LEU A 150 10.15 4.73 1.78
CA LEU A 150 9.63 3.86 0.73
C LEU A 150 10.81 3.08 0.14
N VAL A 151 10.68 1.76 0.08
CA VAL A 151 11.72 0.86 -0.43
C VAL A 151 11.25 0.32 -1.77
N ASP A 152 12.08 0.46 -2.81
CA ASP A 152 11.82 -0.16 -4.12
C ASP A 152 11.93 -1.68 -3.97
N THR A 153 10.81 -2.38 -4.18
CA THR A 153 10.69 -3.83 -4.10
C THR A 153 10.01 -4.41 -5.34
N ILE A 154 10.33 -3.83 -6.51
CA ILE A 154 9.91 -4.35 -7.81
C ILE A 154 10.16 -5.86 -7.92
N GLY A 155 9.12 -6.60 -8.31
CA GLY A 155 9.14 -8.06 -8.36
C GLY A 155 7.74 -8.65 -8.53
N HIS A 156 6.90 -8.53 -7.50
CA HIS A 156 5.51 -8.99 -7.54
C HIS A 156 4.68 -8.25 -8.60
N LEU A 157 4.88 -6.94 -8.71
CA LEU A 157 4.32 -6.08 -9.75
C LEU A 157 5.32 -4.95 -10.07
N ALA A 158 5.23 -4.34 -11.24
CA ALA A 158 5.96 -3.09 -11.52
C ALA A 158 5.46 -1.96 -10.61
N GLY A 159 6.37 -1.17 -10.06
CA GLY A 159 6.04 -0.14 -9.06
C GLY A 159 5.68 -0.68 -7.68
N HIS A 160 5.98 -1.95 -7.37
CA HIS A 160 5.82 -2.48 -6.02
C HIS A 160 6.78 -1.79 -5.03
N VAL A 161 6.24 -1.26 -3.94
CA VAL A 161 7.00 -0.60 -2.86
C VAL A 161 6.63 -1.14 -1.49
N ASN A 162 7.64 -1.24 -0.62
CA ASN A 162 7.48 -1.55 0.80
C ASN A 162 7.67 -0.29 1.64
N VAL A 163 7.13 -0.30 2.86
CA VAL A 163 7.26 0.84 3.79
C VAL A 163 8.09 0.42 5.00
N LEU A 164 9.19 1.14 5.25
CA LEU A 164 10.04 0.98 6.43
C LEU A 164 9.86 2.20 7.34
N VAL A 165 9.28 1.99 8.53
CA VAL A 165 8.86 3.05 9.45
C VAL A 165 9.67 2.98 10.73
N ARG A 166 10.25 4.10 11.16
CA ARG A 166 10.83 4.27 12.49
C ARG A 166 9.74 4.64 13.48
N THR A 167 9.44 3.77 14.44
CA THR A 167 8.33 3.96 15.39
C THR A 167 8.73 4.49 16.75
N SER A 168 10.03 4.66 17.00
CA SER A 168 10.51 5.29 18.24
C SER A 168 11.82 6.06 18.03
N ALA A 169 12.01 7.11 18.83
CA ALA A 169 13.28 7.84 18.90
C ALA A 169 14.46 6.94 19.37
N THR A 170 14.15 5.84 20.08
CA THR A 170 15.14 4.85 20.53
C THR A 170 15.48 3.79 19.48
N GLY A 171 14.91 3.85 18.27
CA GLY A 171 15.31 3.03 17.12
C GLY A 171 14.48 1.77 16.89
N SER A 172 13.21 1.74 17.30
CA SER A 172 12.26 0.70 16.89
C SER A 172 11.82 0.90 15.43
N TRP A 173 11.59 -0.20 14.71
CA TRP A 173 11.18 -0.17 13.30
C TRP A 173 10.08 -1.19 12.99
N ILE A 174 9.17 -0.81 12.09
CA ILE A 174 8.23 -1.71 11.41
C ILE A 174 8.63 -1.78 9.94
N TYR A 175 8.61 -2.98 9.35
CA TYR A 175 8.79 -3.18 7.92
C TYR A 175 7.54 -3.83 7.32
N LEU A 176 6.83 -3.05 6.51
CA LEU A 176 5.63 -3.47 5.81
C LEU A 176 6.05 -4.05 4.46
N ALA A 177 6.34 -5.36 4.44
CA ALA A 177 6.83 -6.08 3.28
C ALA A 177 5.76 -6.39 2.20
N VAL A 178 4.49 -6.27 2.59
CA VAL A 178 3.30 -6.51 1.75
C VAL A 178 3.45 -7.80 0.92
N ASP A 179 3.35 -7.74 -0.41
CA ASP A 179 3.32 -8.93 -1.27
C ASP A 179 4.70 -9.27 -1.87
N THR A 180 5.77 -8.66 -1.33
CA THR A 180 7.16 -9.06 -1.65
C THR A 180 7.44 -10.50 -1.23
N ALA A 181 6.72 -11.01 -0.22
CA ALA A 181 6.83 -12.39 0.24
C ALA A 181 5.45 -12.89 0.73
N ALA A 182 4.72 -13.58 -0.15
CA ALA A 182 3.55 -14.36 0.25
C ALA A 182 3.99 -15.71 0.84
N ASP A 183 3.60 -16.00 2.09
CA ASP A 183 3.76 -17.31 2.72
C ASP A 183 2.38 -17.91 3.01
N ALA A 184 2.00 -18.95 2.27
CA ALA A 184 0.72 -19.65 2.45
C ALA A 184 0.57 -20.30 3.84
N HIS A 185 1.68 -20.51 4.58
CA HIS A 185 1.72 -21.17 5.87
C HIS A 185 1.85 -20.21 7.07
N ARG A 186 2.13 -18.92 6.86
CA ARG A 186 2.31 -17.95 7.96
C ARG A 186 1.44 -16.70 7.79
N ARG A 187 0.43 -16.59 8.67
CA ARG A 187 -0.55 -15.49 8.70
C ARG A 187 -0.09 -14.30 9.57
N GLU A 188 1.20 -14.03 9.63
CA GLU A 188 1.78 -13.02 10.54
C GLU A 188 2.64 -12.00 9.78
N ALA A 189 2.39 -10.72 10.01
CA ALA A 189 3.22 -9.65 9.50
C ALA A 189 4.57 -9.62 10.26
N TYR A 190 5.69 -9.71 9.54
CA TYR A 190 7.01 -9.71 10.15
C TYR A 190 7.41 -8.32 10.66
N CYS A 191 7.24 -8.11 11.95
CA CYS A 191 7.85 -6.98 12.64
C CYS A 191 9.26 -7.37 13.10
N ILE A 192 10.27 -6.57 12.75
CA ILE A 192 11.68 -6.92 13.06
C ILE A 192 11.94 -6.88 14.58
N HIS A 193 11.17 -6.12 15.37
CA HIS A 193 11.07 -6.23 16.83
C HIS A 193 9.64 -5.91 17.31
N GLY A 194 8.87 -6.94 17.67
CA GLY A 194 7.62 -6.81 18.46
C GLY A 194 6.34 -7.23 17.72
N ARG A 195 5.57 -8.14 18.34
CA ARG A 195 4.32 -8.69 17.78
C ARG A 195 3.24 -7.60 17.69
N LEU A 196 2.86 -7.24 16.46
CA LEU A 196 1.66 -6.44 16.20
C LEU A 196 0.49 -7.38 15.91
N GLU A 197 -0.52 -7.33 16.77
CA GLU A 197 -1.86 -7.78 16.40
C GLU A 197 -2.55 -6.67 15.60
N TRP A 198 -3.63 -7.00 14.89
CA TRP A 198 -4.37 -6.13 13.95
C TRP A 198 -3.66 -5.90 12.61
N PRO A 199 -3.89 -6.79 11.63
CA PRO A 199 -3.36 -6.64 10.29
C PRO A 199 -4.33 -5.83 9.46
N TYR A 200 -3.88 -4.72 8.89
CA TYR A 200 -4.55 -3.98 7.83
C TYR A 200 -3.44 -3.11 7.15
N ALA A 201 -3.14 -3.10 5.82
CA ALA A 201 -2.03 -2.51 5.03
C ALA A 201 -2.32 -1.71 3.70
N LEU A 202 -2.61 -0.40 3.86
CA LEU A 202 -2.77 0.72 2.91
C LEU A 202 -2.23 1.89 3.72
N CYS A 203 -1.04 2.42 3.42
CA CYS A 203 -0.33 3.24 4.38
C CYS A 203 -0.85 4.69 4.32
N ALA A 204 -1.81 4.99 5.20
CA ALA A 204 -2.37 6.32 5.36
C ALA A 204 -1.53 7.11 6.35
N CYS A 205 -0.94 8.24 5.93
CA CYS A 205 -0.23 9.15 6.83
C CYS A 205 -1.10 10.37 7.14
N GLU A 206 -1.31 10.63 8.42
CA GLU A 206 -1.62 11.98 8.92
C GLU A 206 -0.34 12.81 8.90
#